data_AF-A0A940FVQ5-F1
#
_entry.id   AF-A0A940FVQ5-F1
#
_cell.length_a   1.000
_cell.length_b   1.000
_cell.length_c   1.000
_cell.angle_alpha   90.00
_cell.angle_beta   90.00
_cell.angle_gamma   90.00
#
_symmetry.space_group_name_H-M   'P 1'
#
loop_
_entity.id
_entity.type
_entity.pdbx_description
1 polymer ?
#
loop_
_entity_poly.entity_id
_entity_poly.type
_entity_poly.pdbx_seq_one_letter_code
_entity_poly.pdbx_strand_id
1 'polypeptide(L)'
;MAQYSVVRAILVLALAWLGAASASAQVLPDGPILAAADLRQSQSLDGPWSWSIDPYRDGLAGFHGDPAGRGHARWDDIDVEQARAADPLALFEYDMDTAPVSELPASWLTHAPQMRHYQGLVWYQRRFDSAPQPGMRYFIRFGAANYTAQA
;
A
#
# COMPACT_ATOMS: atom_id res chain seq x y z
N MET A 1 64.98 -14.65 0.83
CA MET A 1 64.38 -13.41 0.28
C MET A 1 63.24 -13.65 -0.71
N ALA A 2 63.21 -14.74 -1.50
CA ALA A 2 62.14 -15.00 -2.48
C ALA A 2 60.76 -15.35 -1.89
N GLN A 3 60.70 -16.02 -0.74
CA GLN A 3 59.45 -16.51 -0.13
C GLN A 3 58.51 -15.39 0.37
N TYR A 4 59.07 -14.25 0.77
CA TYR A 4 58.29 -13.08 1.23
C TYR A 4 57.64 -12.30 0.06
N SER A 5 58.17 -12.45 -1.16
CA SER A 5 57.63 -11.79 -2.36
C SER A 5 56.33 -12.47 -2.85
N VAL A 6 56.30 -13.80 -2.79
CA VAL A 6 55.13 -14.60 -3.20
C VAL A 6 53.95 -14.41 -2.24
N VAL A 7 54.21 -14.36 -0.93
CA VAL A 7 53.17 -14.13 0.10
C VAL A 7 52.55 -12.75 -0.04
N ARG A 8 53.35 -11.71 -0.34
CA ARG A 8 52.84 -10.36 -0.62
C ARG A 8 52.00 -10.30 -1.88
N ALA A 9 52.40 -10.98 -2.96
CA ALA A 9 51.64 -11.03 -4.20
C ALA A 9 50.27 -11.74 -4.02
N ILE A 10 50.25 -12.83 -3.25
CA ILE A 10 49.01 -13.56 -2.93
C ILE A 10 48.08 -12.71 -2.06
N LEU A 11 48.61 -11.97 -1.08
CA LEU A 11 47.81 -11.06 -0.24
C LEU A 11 47.20 -9.89 -1.04
N VAL A 12 47.93 -9.32 -1.99
CA VAL A 12 47.42 -8.24 -2.86
C VAL A 12 46.34 -8.78 -3.82
N LEU A 13 46.50 -9.98 -4.37
CA LEU A 13 45.49 -10.64 -5.19
C LEU A 13 44.23 -11.02 -4.40
N ALA A 14 44.37 -11.46 -3.15
CA ALA A 14 43.24 -11.74 -2.26
C ALA A 14 42.47 -10.46 -1.89
N LEU A 15 43.16 -9.35 -1.61
CA LEU A 15 42.50 -8.06 -1.36
C LEU A 15 41.83 -7.48 -2.61
N ALA A 16 42.39 -7.71 -3.80
CA ALA A 16 41.74 -7.29 -5.06
C ALA A 16 40.46 -8.09 -5.35
N TRP A 17 40.40 -9.36 -4.94
CA TRP A 17 39.19 -10.20 -5.04
C TRP A 17 38.11 -9.88 -3.99
N LEU A 18 38.51 -9.40 -2.80
CA LEU A 18 37.58 -8.93 -1.76
C LEU A 18 36.95 -7.56 -2.08
N GLY A 19 37.56 -6.76 -2.96
CA GLY A 19 37.03 -5.46 -3.40
C GLY A 19 35.91 -5.56 -4.44
N ALA A 20 35.73 -6.72 -5.08
CA ALA A 20 34.60 -7.02 -5.96
C ALA A 20 33.41 -7.59 -5.19
N ALA A 21 33.19 -7.12 -3.95
CA ALA A 21 31.89 -7.27 -3.32
C ALA A 21 30.89 -6.60 -4.25
N SER A 22 30.12 -7.40 -4.97
CA SER A 22 29.04 -6.96 -5.83
C SER A 22 28.23 -5.94 -5.06
N ALA A 23 28.38 -4.66 -5.39
CA ALA A 23 27.37 -3.68 -5.07
C ALA A 23 26.11 -4.25 -5.73
N SER A 24 25.25 -4.87 -4.92
CA SER A 24 23.96 -5.35 -5.39
C SER A 24 23.32 -4.10 -5.98
N ALA A 25 23.23 -4.04 -7.31
CA ALA A 25 22.55 -2.95 -7.97
C ALA A 25 21.14 -2.95 -7.39
N GLN A 26 20.85 -1.98 -6.54
CA GLN A 26 19.50 -1.78 -6.06
C GLN A 26 18.69 -1.48 -7.32
N VAL A 27 17.82 -2.42 -7.70
CA VAL A 27 16.85 -2.18 -8.77
C VAL A 27 16.01 -1.02 -8.27
N LEU A 28 16.26 0.16 -8.84
CA LEU A 28 15.43 1.32 -8.55
C LEU A 28 14.05 1.02 -9.14
N PRO A 29 12.97 1.22 -8.38
CA PRO A 29 11.63 1.01 -8.91
C PRO A 29 11.40 1.94 -10.10
N ASP A 30 10.64 1.45 -11.08
CA ASP A 30 10.19 2.29 -12.18
C ASP A 30 9.25 3.38 -11.63
N GLY A 31 9.61 4.64 -11.90
CA GLY A 31 8.83 5.80 -11.50
C GLY A 31 9.47 6.68 -10.42
N PRO A 32 8.71 7.67 -9.90
CA PRO A 32 9.23 8.66 -8.96
C PRO A 32 9.46 8.07 -7.57
N ILE A 33 10.70 8.21 -7.07
CA ILE A 33 11.05 7.86 -5.69
C ILE A 33 10.83 9.07 -4.77
N LEU A 34 10.08 8.85 -3.70
CA LEU A 34 9.82 9.86 -2.68
C LEU A 34 10.90 9.86 -1.59
N ALA A 35 12.07 10.43 -1.90
CA ALA A 35 13.15 10.60 -0.92
C ALA A 35 12.86 11.74 0.08
N ALA A 36 13.13 11.51 1.37
CA ALA A 36 12.91 12.45 2.48
C ALA A 36 11.52 13.12 2.45
N ALA A 37 10.48 12.34 2.13
CA ALA A 37 9.14 12.85 1.92
C ALA A 37 8.48 13.38 3.21
N ASP A 38 8.95 12.94 4.36
CA ASP A 38 8.59 13.44 5.69
C ASP A 38 9.06 14.89 5.94
N LEU A 39 10.09 15.34 5.22
CA LEU A 39 10.59 16.72 5.32
C LEU A 39 9.89 17.68 4.34
N ARG A 40 8.98 17.18 3.51
CA ARG A 40 8.26 17.99 2.51
C ARG A 40 6.93 18.48 3.08
N GLN A 41 6.43 19.59 2.54
CA GLN A 41 5.07 20.04 2.82
C GLN A 41 4.09 18.93 2.46
N SER A 42 3.24 18.57 3.42
CA SER A 42 2.26 17.49 3.27
C SER A 42 1.00 17.79 4.07
N GLN A 43 -0.10 17.21 3.61
CA GLN A 43 -1.34 17.07 4.36
C GLN A 43 -1.36 15.63 4.88
N SER A 44 -1.44 15.45 6.20
CA SER A 44 -1.61 14.09 6.74
C SER A 44 -3.01 13.58 6.40
N LEU A 45 -3.07 12.30 5.99
CA LEU A 45 -4.31 11.55 5.85
C LEU A 45 -4.52 10.58 7.03
N ASP A 46 -3.76 10.72 8.11
CA ASP A 46 -3.97 9.98 9.35
C ASP A 46 -5.32 10.33 10.01
N GLY A 47 -5.74 9.50 10.94
CA GLY A 47 -6.98 9.65 11.70
C GLY A 47 -8.03 8.61 11.30
N PRO A 48 -9.33 8.97 11.23
CA PRO A 48 -10.40 8.01 10.98
C PRO A 48 -10.44 7.56 9.52
N TRP A 49 -10.52 6.25 9.32
CA TRP A 49 -10.78 5.58 8.03
C TRP A 49 -11.89 4.55 8.20
N SER A 50 -12.85 4.55 7.28
CA SER A 50 -13.79 3.44 7.13
C SER A 50 -13.05 2.18 6.71
N TRP A 51 -13.42 1.02 7.26
CA TRP A 51 -12.76 -0.24 6.93
C TRP A 51 -13.73 -1.42 6.79
N SER A 52 -13.34 -2.39 5.97
CA SER A 52 -14.05 -3.66 5.75
C SER A 52 -13.07 -4.80 5.59
N ILE A 53 -13.33 -5.95 6.20
CA ILE A 53 -12.69 -7.20 5.76
C ILE A 53 -13.34 -7.70 4.47
N ASP A 54 -12.58 -8.40 3.65
CA ASP A 54 -13.07 -9.11 2.47
C ASP A 54 -12.36 -10.47 2.34
N PRO A 55 -12.79 -11.47 3.14
CA PRO A 55 -12.14 -12.77 3.18
C PRO A 55 -12.14 -13.50 1.83
N TYR A 56 -13.14 -13.24 0.99
CA TYR A 56 -13.33 -13.92 -0.29
C TYR A 56 -12.86 -13.10 -1.49
N ARG A 57 -12.37 -11.88 -1.26
CA ARG A 57 -11.83 -10.97 -2.29
C ARG A 57 -12.87 -10.63 -3.36
N ASP A 58 -14.13 -10.58 -2.96
CA ASP A 58 -15.28 -10.30 -3.82
C ASP A 58 -15.23 -8.85 -4.38
N GLY A 59 -14.61 -7.93 -3.64
CA GLY A 59 -14.34 -6.58 -4.12
C GLY A 59 -13.23 -6.48 -5.17
N LEU A 60 -12.46 -7.55 -5.41
CA LEU A 60 -11.42 -7.60 -6.45
C LEU A 60 -11.89 -8.34 -7.71
N ALA A 61 -12.57 -9.48 -7.54
CA ALA A 61 -13.03 -10.32 -8.63
C ALA A 61 -14.37 -10.96 -8.29
N GLY A 62 -15.25 -11.04 -9.28
CA GLY A 62 -16.52 -11.75 -9.17
C GLY A 62 -16.31 -13.27 -9.09
N PHE A 63 -17.40 -13.98 -8.82
CA PHE A 63 -17.40 -15.43 -8.59
C PHE A 63 -16.72 -16.27 -9.69
N HIS A 64 -16.78 -15.84 -10.95
CA HIS A 64 -16.18 -16.53 -12.10
C HIS A 64 -14.77 -16.03 -12.46
N GLY A 65 -14.19 -15.12 -11.68
CA GLY A 65 -12.87 -14.52 -11.95
C GLY A 65 -12.89 -13.30 -12.86
N ASP A 66 -14.08 -12.86 -13.28
CA ASP A 66 -14.29 -11.57 -13.94
C ASP A 66 -14.02 -10.41 -12.97
N PRO A 67 -13.83 -9.17 -13.46
CA PRO A 67 -13.77 -8.00 -12.58
C PRO A 67 -14.96 -7.94 -11.63
N ALA A 68 -14.75 -7.40 -10.43
CA ALA A 68 -15.83 -7.20 -9.46
C ALA A 68 -17.00 -6.43 -10.09
N GLY A 69 -18.22 -6.92 -9.86
CA GLY A 69 -19.43 -6.28 -10.36
C GLY A 69 -19.70 -4.96 -9.66
N ARG A 70 -20.55 -4.12 -10.28
CA ARG A 70 -21.08 -2.91 -9.62
C ARG A 70 -21.69 -3.29 -8.27
N GLY A 71 -21.33 -2.55 -7.22
CA GLY A 71 -21.82 -2.79 -5.87
C GLY A 71 -21.04 -3.82 -5.05
N HIS A 72 -20.03 -4.46 -5.64
CA HIS A 72 -19.08 -5.33 -4.93
C HIS A 72 -17.74 -4.61 -4.67
N ALA A 73 -17.31 -3.76 -5.60
CA ALA A 73 -16.08 -3.00 -5.52
C ALA A 73 -16.15 -1.94 -4.41
N ARG A 74 -15.42 -2.18 -3.31
CA ARG A 74 -15.39 -1.28 -2.14
C ARG A 74 -14.57 0.00 -2.34
N TRP A 75 -13.89 0.12 -3.47
CA TRP A 75 -13.13 1.31 -3.85
C TRP A 75 -13.93 2.26 -4.75
N ASP A 76 -15.14 1.86 -5.18
CA ASP A 76 -16.01 2.72 -5.98
C ASP A 76 -16.36 4.00 -5.21
N ASP A 77 -16.21 5.16 -5.86
CA ASP A 77 -16.64 6.45 -5.32
C ASP A 77 -18.13 6.66 -5.62
N ILE A 78 -18.97 5.91 -4.91
CA ILE A 78 -20.43 5.92 -5.06
C ILE A 78 -21.07 6.22 -3.71
N ASP A 79 -22.03 7.15 -3.69
CA ASP A 79 -23.01 7.28 -2.61
C ASP A 79 -24.08 6.19 -2.79
N VAL A 80 -23.97 5.14 -1.97
CA VAL A 80 -24.84 3.96 -2.06
C VAL A 80 -26.29 4.32 -1.77
N GLU A 81 -26.55 5.19 -0.80
CA GLU A 81 -27.91 5.61 -0.45
C GLU A 81 -28.56 6.40 -1.57
N GLN A 82 -27.82 7.33 -2.18
CA GLN A 82 -28.29 8.05 -3.37
C GLN A 82 -28.54 7.09 -4.55
N ALA A 83 -27.65 6.13 -4.78
CA ALA A 83 -27.80 5.15 -5.86
C ALA A 83 -29.05 4.28 -5.67
N ARG A 84 -29.32 3.81 -4.45
CA ARG A 84 -30.52 3.02 -4.11
C ARG A 84 -31.80 3.85 -4.18
N ALA A 85 -31.74 5.14 -3.84
CA ALA A 85 -32.88 6.04 -3.98
C ALA A 85 -33.24 6.28 -5.47
N ALA A 86 -32.23 6.37 -6.34
CA ALA A 86 -32.42 6.56 -7.78
C ALA A 86 -32.88 5.27 -8.49
N ASP A 87 -32.39 4.11 -8.05
CA ASP A 87 -32.75 2.79 -8.57
C ASP A 87 -32.97 1.80 -7.40
N PRO A 88 -34.23 1.57 -6.98
CA PRO A 88 -34.53 0.66 -5.88
C PRO A 88 -34.15 -0.80 -6.13
N LEU A 89 -33.86 -1.19 -7.39
CA LEU A 89 -33.38 -2.52 -7.75
C LEU A 89 -31.85 -2.62 -7.73
N ALA A 90 -31.14 -1.51 -7.50
CA ALA A 90 -29.69 -1.53 -7.38
C ALA A 90 -29.27 -2.35 -6.16
N LEU A 91 -28.37 -3.30 -6.39
CA LEU A 91 -27.81 -4.16 -5.36
C LEU A 91 -26.39 -3.69 -5.03
N PHE A 92 -26.13 -3.57 -3.73
CA PHE A 92 -24.83 -3.24 -3.17
C PHE A 92 -24.57 -4.24 -2.04
N GLU A 93 -23.47 -4.98 -2.16
CA GLU A 93 -23.02 -5.90 -1.12
C GLU A 93 -22.32 -5.16 0.02
N TYR A 94 -21.91 -3.91 -0.23
CA TYR A 94 -21.19 -3.11 0.73
C TYR A 94 -21.42 -1.61 0.55
N ASP A 95 -21.32 -0.89 1.67
CA ASP A 95 -21.31 0.57 1.73
C ASP A 95 -20.18 1.02 2.69
N MET A 96 -19.15 1.68 2.15
CA MET A 96 -18.03 2.20 2.94
C MET A 96 -18.40 3.42 3.78
N ASP A 97 -19.50 4.11 3.48
CA ASP A 97 -19.92 5.30 4.21
C ASP A 97 -20.58 4.97 5.55
N THR A 98 -21.11 3.75 5.66
CA THR A 98 -21.71 3.21 6.90
C THR A 98 -20.83 2.16 7.57
N ALA A 99 -19.64 1.90 7.04
CA ALA A 99 -18.68 0.94 7.57
C ALA A 99 -18.15 1.34 8.96
N PRO A 100 -17.68 0.37 9.77
CA PRO A 100 -16.91 0.66 10.96
C PRO A 100 -15.69 1.55 10.64
N VAL A 101 -15.33 2.41 11.59
CA VAL A 101 -14.19 3.32 11.46
C VAL A 101 -13.07 2.87 12.39
N SER A 102 -11.83 3.03 11.95
CA SER A 102 -10.64 2.89 12.80
C SER A 102 -9.73 4.10 12.65
N GLU A 103 -9.03 4.43 13.72
CA GLU A 103 -7.92 5.39 13.70
C GLU A 103 -6.67 4.74 13.09
N LEU A 104 -6.04 5.41 12.12
CA LEU A 104 -4.77 5.04 11.51
C LEU A 104 -3.72 6.15 11.76
N PRO A 105 -2.41 5.81 11.87
CA PRO A 105 -1.81 4.50 11.64
C PRO A 105 -1.99 3.54 12.81
N ALA A 106 -2.45 2.31 12.54
CA ALA A 106 -2.57 1.25 13.51
C ALA A 106 -2.47 -0.12 12.83
N SER A 107 -2.16 -1.16 13.61
CA SER A 107 -2.34 -2.54 13.14
C SER A 107 -3.82 -2.90 13.20
N TRP A 108 -4.34 -3.62 12.20
CA TRP A 108 -5.74 -4.06 12.21
C TRP A 108 -6.12 -4.91 13.42
N LEU A 109 -5.13 -5.45 14.14
CA LEU A 109 -5.31 -6.20 15.38
C LEU A 109 -6.09 -5.40 16.43
N THR A 110 -6.07 -4.06 16.35
CA THR A 110 -6.77 -3.18 17.29
C THR A 110 -8.16 -2.75 16.82
N HIS A 111 -8.56 -3.05 15.57
CA HIS A 111 -9.83 -2.57 15.01
C HIS A 111 -11.02 -3.26 15.67
N ALA A 112 -10.91 -4.56 15.92
CA ALA A 112 -11.94 -5.36 16.60
C ALA A 112 -11.38 -6.71 17.10
N PRO A 113 -11.99 -7.37 18.12
CA PRO A 113 -11.50 -8.64 18.66
C PRO A 113 -11.29 -9.75 17.63
N GLN A 114 -12.17 -9.83 16.62
CA GLN A 114 -12.09 -10.82 15.54
C GLN A 114 -10.86 -10.63 14.63
N MET A 115 -10.26 -9.44 14.62
CA MET A 115 -9.09 -9.16 13.79
C MET A 115 -7.80 -9.79 14.32
N ARG A 116 -7.79 -10.28 15.56
CA ARG A 116 -6.60 -10.85 16.22
C ARG A 116 -5.91 -11.94 15.41
N HIS A 117 -6.68 -12.71 14.64
CA HIS A 117 -6.19 -13.83 13.83
C HIS A 117 -6.53 -13.67 12.34
N TYR A 118 -7.11 -12.53 11.96
CA TYR A 118 -7.48 -12.30 10.56
C TYR A 118 -6.23 -12.13 9.70
N GLN A 119 -6.18 -12.89 8.61
CA GLN A 119 -5.14 -12.81 7.58
C GLN A 119 -5.86 -12.81 6.24
N GLY A 120 -5.91 -11.66 5.59
CA GLY A 120 -6.67 -11.49 4.36
C GLY A 120 -6.70 -10.06 3.88
N LEU A 121 -7.65 -9.79 2.98
CA LEU A 121 -7.83 -8.47 2.39
C LEU A 121 -8.64 -7.57 3.33
N VAL A 122 -8.12 -6.39 3.59
CA VAL A 122 -8.84 -5.33 4.31
C VAL A 122 -8.91 -4.11 3.41
N TRP A 123 -10.12 -3.63 3.19
CA TRP A 123 -10.39 -2.38 2.50
C TRP A 123 -10.37 -1.23 3.49
N TYR A 124 -9.78 -0.11 3.09
CA TYR A 124 -9.78 1.14 3.83
C TYR A 124 -10.22 2.26 2.90
N GLN A 125 -11.09 3.15 3.37
CA GLN A 125 -11.53 4.31 2.61
C GLN A 125 -11.45 5.56 3.48
N ARG A 126 -10.99 6.64 2.86
CA ARG A 126 -11.03 7.99 3.41
C ARG A 126 -11.27 8.98 2.29
N ARG A 127 -12.30 9.81 2.46
CA ARG A 127 -12.52 11.00 1.64
C ARG A 127 -11.77 12.17 2.25
N PHE A 128 -11.14 12.98 1.42
CA PHE A 128 -10.40 14.16 1.84
C PHE A 128 -10.47 15.24 0.76
N ASP A 129 -10.52 16.49 1.19
CA ASP A 129 -10.42 17.61 0.28
C ASP A 129 -8.96 17.87 -0.09
N SER A 130 -8.75 18.20 -1.37
CA SER A 130 -7.47 18.67 -1.87
C SER A 130 -7.67 19.88 -2.79
N ALA A 131 -6.69 20.80 -2.78
CA ALA A 131 -6.68 21.98 -3.63
C ALA A 131 -5.46 21.95 -4.57
N PRO A 132 -5.48 21.14 -5.63
CA PRO A 132 -4.35 21.03 -6.54
C PRO A 132 -4.11 22.33 -7.30
N GLN A 133 -2.84 22.70 -7.44
CA GLN A 133 -2.40 23.92 -8.13
C GLN A 133 -1.89 23.57 -9.54
N PRO A 134 -2.15 24.43 -10.55
CA PRO A 134 -1.63 24.24 -11.90
C PRO A 134 -0.11 24.09 -11.92
N GLY A 135 0.39 23.09 -12.65
CA GLY A 135 1.82 22.83 -12.82
C GLY A 135 2.50 22.11 -11.65
N MET A 136 1.79 21.78 -10.57
CA MET A 136 2.32 21.02 -9.44
C MET A 136 2.05 19.52 -9.57
N ARG A 137 2.85 18.71 -8.87
CA ARG A 137 2.68 17.25 -8.76
C ARG A 137 2.35 16.88 -7.32
N TYR A 138 1.43 15.94 -7.18
CA TYR A 138 0.97 15.43 -5.89
C TYR A 138 1.26 13.93 -5.80
N PHE A 139 1.53 13.46 -4.59
CA PHE A 139 1.83 12.07 -4.32
C PHE A 139 1.13 11.65 -3.04
N ILE A 140 0.53 10.47 -3.04
CA ILE A 140 0.09 9.80 -1.82
C ILE A 140 1.25 8.94 -1.33
N ARG A 141 1.54 9.02 -0.03
CA ARG A 141 2.61 8.26 0.62
C ARG A 141 2.02 7.42 1.74
N PHE A 142 2.18 6.10 1.62
CA PHE A 142 1.98 5.17 2.74
C PHE A 142 3.31 4.98 3.46
N GLY A 143 3.35 5.26 4.77
CA GLY A 143 4.56 5.08 5.58
C GLY A 143 4.98 3.61 5.65
N ALA A 144 4.01 2.73 5.89
CA ALA A 144 4.16 1.29 5.79
C ALA A 144 2.77 0.63 5.66
N ALA A 145 2.71 -0.50 4.97
CA ALA A 145 1.56 -1.40 4.94
C ALA A 145 2.08 -2.84 4.89
N ASN A 146 1.49 -3.74 5.68
CA ASN A 146 1.90 -5.14 5.73
C ASN A 146 0.74 -6.04 5.26
N TYR A 147 0.89 -6.92 4.28
CA TYR A 147 2.09 -7.19 3.47
C TYR A 147 2.06 -6.49 2.10
N THR A 148 0.88 -6.36 1.49
CA THR A 148 0.68 -5.77 0.16
C THR A 148 -0.40 -4.71 0.25
N ALA A 149 -0.19 -3.57 -0.39
CA ALA A 149 -1.15 -2.49 -0.50
C ALA A 149 -1.36 -2.11 -1.96
N GLN A 150 -2.59 -1.73 -2.28
CA GLN A 150 -2.98 -1.17 -3.57
C GLN A 150 -3.87 0.04 -3.29
N ALA A 151 -3.65 1.11 -4.05
CA ALA A 151 -4.35 2.38 -3.95
C ALA A 151 -4.60 2.94 -5.36
#